data_AF-A0A8T6T9Q9-F1
#
_entry.id   AF-A0A8T6T9Q9-F1
#
_cell.length_a   1.000
_cell.length_b   1.000
_cell.length_c   1.000
_cell.angle_alpha   90.00
_cell.angle_beta   90.00
_cell.angle_gamma   90.00
#
_symmetry.space_group_name_H-M   'P 1'
#
loop_
_entity.id
_entity.type
_entity.pdbx_description
1 polymer ?
#
loop_
_entity_poly.entity_id
_entity_poly.type
_entity_poly.pdbx_seq_one_letter_code
_entity_poly.pdbx_strand_id
1 'polypeptide(L)'
;LLWYDSIKIADIEGNPFPFEADDVRTAYRSVEPLNFRGVADFQGVDVKSHSAGHIPGAAMYEIMSDDVTLFTGDLNNRATRLVNGARPRPCRNLFIEGTYAGRDHPDRSDLELEFLDRIDDVIKRGGQVILPAFAVGRTQEIVLMLEDCGHEVWLDGMGKRVSQTYLDWGEFLRSRGSLRAADGQVRYVKSNGQRERAVEGADVIVTTSGMLEGGPVGTYLRSLGREPKNAIFLTGYQVEGTNGRRMMDERMVELDG
;
A
#
# COMPACT_ATOMS: atom_id res chain seq x y z
N LEU A 1 0.80 -12.24 7.86
CA LEU A 1 2.02 -11.54 7.38
C LEU A 1 2.25 -10.24 8.14
N LEU A 2 1.33 -9.26 8.02
CA LEU A 2 1.52 -7.94 8.65
C LEU A 2 1.65 -8.01 10.18
N TRP A 3 0.87 -8.84 10.87
CA TRP A 3 1.01 -9.01 12.32
C TRP A 3 2.42 -9.42 12.76
N TYR A 4 3.06 -10.34 12.03
CA TYR A 4 4.45 -10.72 12.30
C TYR A 4 5.44 -9.60 11.98
N ASP A 5 5.15 -8.77 10.98
CA ASP A 5 5.99 -7.61 10.69
C ASP A 5 5.86 -6.54 11.78
N SER A 6 4.64 -6.30 12.31
CA SER A 6 4.44 -5.41 13.45
C SER A 6 5.26 -5.83 14.68
N ILE A 7 5.31 -7.13 15.00
CA ILE A 7 6.18 -7.66 16.07
C ILE A 7 7.65 -7.36 15.75
N LYS A 8 8.09 -7.64 14.52
CA LYS A 8 9.48 -7.42 14.12
C LYS A 8 9.89 -5.94 14.19
N ILE A 9 9.01 -5.03 13.79
CA ILE A 9 9.26 -3.59 13.85
C ILE A 9 9.32 -3.12 15.31
N ALA A 10 8.41 -3.58 16.17
CA ALA A 10 8.44 -3.27 17.60
C ALA A 10 9.76 -3.70 18.27
N ASP A 11 10.28 -4.89 17.92
CA ASP A 11 11.58 -5.39 18.39
C ASP A 11 12.75 -4.48 17.97
N ILE A 12 12.77 -4.09 16.68
CA ILE A 12 13.83 -3.24 16.11
C ILE A 12 13.83 -1.85 16.75
N GLU A 13 12.65 -1.29 17.01
CA GLU A 13 12.47 0.05 17.58
C GLU A 13 12.57 0.07 19.11
N GLY A 14 12.68 -1.09 19.77
CA GLY A 14 12.67 -1.19 21.23
C GLY A 14 11.33 -0.84 21.86
N ASN A 15 10.24 -0.89 21.08
CA ASN A 15 8.88 -0.60 21.52
C ASN A 15 8.26 -1.82 22.23
N PRO A 16 7.34 -1.63 23.18
CA PRO A 16 6.61 -2.74 23.79
C PRO A 16 5.84 -3.55 22.73
N PHE A 17 5.94 -4.87 22.81
CA PHE A 17 5.18 -5.75 21.92
C PHE A 17 3.68 -5.69 22.25
N PRO A 18 2.80 -5.38 21.28
CA PRO A 18 1.35 -5.38 21.52
C PRO A 18 0.77 -6.79 21.66
N PHE A 19 1.46 -7.80 21.13
CA PHE A 19 1.12 -9.22 21.15
C PHE A 19 2.34 -10.05 20.74
N GLU A 20 2.33 -11.36 21.00
CA GLU A 20 3.42 -12.28 20.66
C GLU A 20 3.14 -13.13 19.41
N ALA A 21 4.16 -13.83 18.92
CA ALA A 21 4.02 -14.72 17.76
C ALA A 21 3.01 -15.87 18.00
N ASP A 22 2.83 -16.27 19.26
CA ASP A 22 1.88 -17.30 19.68
C ASP A 22 0.44 -16.80 19.64
N ASP A 23 0.20 -15.53 19.98
CA ASP A 23 -1.11 -14.89 19.84
C ASP A 23 -1.53 -14.83 18.37
N VAL A 24 -0.59 -14.49 17.48
CA VAL A 24 -0.81 -14.50 16.03
C VAL A 24 -1.20 -15.90 15.56
N ARG A 25 -0.49 -16.94 16.01
CA ARG A 25 -0.83 -18.35 15.67
C ARG A 25 -2.21 -18.74 16.19
N THR A 26 -2.57 -18.29 17.38
CA THR A 26 -3.87 -18.56 18.00
C THR A 26 -4.98 -17.86 17.22
N ALA A 27 -4.82 -16.58 16.88
CA ALA A 27 -5.76 -15.84 16.06
C ALA A 27 -6.02 -16.52 14.70
N TYR A 28 -4.96 -16.97 14.00
CA TYR A 28 -5.11 -17.67 12.72
C TYR A 28 -5.94 -18.96 12.80
N ARG A 29 -5.94 -19.66 13.95
CA ARG A 29 -6.77 -20.87 14.14
C ARG A 29 -8.25 -20.56 14.31
N SER A 30 -8.59 -19.31 14.65
CA SER A 30 -9.94 -18.82 14.85
C SER A 30 -10.49 -18.04 13.65
N VAL A 31 -9.69 -17.85 12.59
CA VAL A 31 -10.13 -17.13 11.38
C VAL A 31 -10.90 -18.08 10.47
N GLU A 32 -12.15 -17.73 10.20
CA GLU A 32 -12.96 -18.36 9.16
C GLU A 32 -13.06 -17.41 7.95
N PRO A 33 -12.45 -17.76 6.80
CA PRO A 33 -12.44 -16.88 5.64
C PRO A 33 -13.83 -16.81 5.00
N LEU A 34 -14.36 -15.59 4.90
CA LEU A 34 -15.57 -15.32 4.12
C LEU A 34 -15.21 -15.05 2.66
N ASN A 35 -15.88 -15.76 1.76
CA ASN A 35 -15.79 -15.46 0.34
C ASN A 35 -16.82 -14.38 -0.04
N PHE A 36 -16.57 -13.65 -1.15
CA PHE A 36 -17.53 -12.69 -1.70
C PHE A 36 -18.75 -13.35 -2.39
N ARG A 37 -18.86 -14.68 -2.32
CA ARG A 37 -19.86 -15.49 -3.03
C ARG A 37 -20.67 -16.30 -2.02
N GLY A 38 -21.46 -15.63 -1.19
CA GLY A 38 -22.33 -16.32 -0.26
C GLY A 38 -22.88 -15.42 0.81
N VAL A 39 -23.70 -16.04 1.65
CA VAL A 39 -24.16 -15.50 2.93
C VAL A 39 -23.56 -16.41 3.99
N ALA A 40 -23.02 -15.82 5.04
CA ALA A 40 -22.58 -16.55 6.23
C ALA A 40 -23.48 -16.20 7.40
N ASP A 41 -23.92 -17.23 8.13
CA ASP A 41 -24.64 -17.07 9.38
C ASP A 41 -23.63 -16.88 10.51
N PHE A 42 -23.81 -15.79 11.25
CA PHE A 42 -23.08 -15.50 12.48
C PHE A 42 -24.06 -15.45 13.64
N GLN A 43 -24.30 -16.60 14.27
CA GLN A 43 -25.18 -16.73 15.44
C GLN A 43 -26.61 -16.22 15.16
N GLY A 44 -27.17 -16.56 13.98
CA GLY A 44 -28.50 -16.09 13.56
C GLY A 44 -28.49 -14.74 12.86
N VAL A 45 -27.32 -14.17 12.57
CA VAL A 45 -27.17 -12.94 11.79
C VAL A 45 -26.55 -13.26 10.43
N ASP A 46 -27.31 -13.08 9.37
CA ASP A 46 -26.84 -13.28 8.02
C ASP A 46 -25.94 -12.11 7.58
N VAL A 47 -24.71 -12.42 7.18
CA VAL A 47 -23.71 -11.45 6.70
C VAL A 47 -23.24 -11.80 5.31
N LYS A 48 -23.24 -10.81 4.42
CA LYS A 48 -22.69 -10.91 3.07
C LYS A 48 -21.54 -9.94 2.88
N SER A 49 -20.47 -10.43 2.26
CA SER A 49 -19.30 -9.59 1.97
C SER A 49 -19.29 -9.15 0.50
N HIS A 50 -18.81 -7.92 0.28
CA HIS A 50 -18.63 -7.33 -1.04
C HIS A 50 -17.24 -6.73 -1.15
N SER A 51 -16.67 -6.65 -2.35
CA SER A 51 -15.41 -5.93 -2.51
C SER A 51 -15.57 -4.43 -2.17
N ALA A 52 -14.69 -3.91 -1.32
CA ALA A 52 -14.57 -2.49 -0.99
C ALA A 52 -13.66 -1.72 -1.96
N GLY A 53 -13.02 -2.41 -2.92
CA GLY A 53 -12.19 -1.78 -3.96
C GLY A 53 -10.95 -1.03 -3.47
N HIS A 54 -10.62 -1.07 -2.18
CA HIS A 54 -9.48 -0.37 -1.59
C HIS A 54 -8.14 -1.09 -1.83
N ILE A 55 -8.06 -2.38 -1.46
CA ILE A 55 -6.94 -3.29 -1.74
C ILE A 55 -7.48 -4.69 -2.08
N PRO A 56 -6.68 -5.60 -2.67
CA PRO A 56 -7.11 -6.98 -2.90
C PRO A 56 -7.58 -7.65 -1.59
N GLY A 57 -8.79 -8.18 -1.61
CA GLY A 57 -9.44 -8.78 -0.44
C GLY A 57 -10.18 -7.80 0.49
N ALA A 58 -10.08 -6.48 0.28
CA ALA A 58 -10.84 -5.50 1.07
C ALA A 58 -12.34 -5.71 0.90
N ALA A 59 -13.08 -5.68 2.02
CA ALA A 59 -14.47 -6.10 2.09
C ALA A 59 -15.37 -5.05 2.76
N MET A 60 -16.53 -4.81 2.16
CA MET A 60 -17.70 -4.24 2.82
C MET A 60 -18.56 -5.38 3.36
N TYR A 61 -19.19 -5.19 4.51
CA TYR A 61 -20.05 -6.18 5.16
C TYR A 61 -21.50 -5.69 5.19
N GLU A 62 -22.37 -6.39 4.48
CA GLU A 62 -23.81 -6.21 4.47
C GLU A 62 -24.42 -7.14 5.53
N ILE A 63 -24.96 -6.55 6.60
CA ILE A 63 -25.66 -7.25 7.67
C ILE A 63 -27.14 -7.28 7.31
N MET A 64 -27.65 -8.48 7.05
CA MET A 64 -29.03 -8.71 6.66
C MET A 64 -29.89 -8.85 7.92
N SER A 65 -30.68 -7.81 8.16
CA SER A 65 -31.71 -7.75 9.20
C SER A 65 -32.93 -7.01 8.62
N ASP A 66 -33.97 -6.77 9.42
CA ASP A 66 -35.14 -5.97 8.98
C ASP A 66 -34.72 -4.63 8.36
N ASP A 67 -33.72 -3.98 8.96
CA ASP A 67 -33.05 -2.79 8.43
C ASP A 67 -31.62 -3.14 7.99
N VAL A 68 -31.43 -3.41 6.69
CA VAL A 68 -30.11 -3.74 6.11
C VAL A 68 -29.08 -2.67 6.46
N THR A 69 -27.98 -3.11 7.07
CA THR A 69 -26.87 -2.25 7.52
C THR A 69 -25.60 -2.58 6.76
N LEU A 70 -24.91 -1.58 6.20
CA LEU A 70 -23.67 -1.76 5.46
C LEU A 70 -22.50 -1.09 6.18
N PHE A 71 -21.45 -1.85 6.46
CA PHE A 71 -20.15 -1.35 6.90
C PHE A 71 -19.18 -1.38 5.72
N THR A 72 -18.62 -0.23 5.33
CA THR A 72 -17.75 -0.18 4.15
C THR A 72 -16.31 -0.60 4.43
N GLY A 73 -15.82 -0.36 5.66
CA GLY A 73 -14.39 -0.26 5.91
C GLY A 73 -13.76 0.84 5.05
N ASP A 74 -12.47 0.71 4.76
CA ASP A 74 -11.79 1.56 3.79
C ASP A 74 -12.25 1.23 2.38
N LEU A 75 -12.66 2.25 1.64
CA LEU A 75 -13.46 2.13 0.43
C LEU A 75 -12.81 2.90 -0.71
N ASN A 76 -12.82 2.31 -1.90
CA ASN A 76 -12.60 3.06 -3.13
C ASN A 76 -13.58 2.57 -4.21
N ASN A 77 -14.43 3.48 -4.70
CA ASN A 77 -15.41 3.19 -5.75
C ASN A 77 -14.85 3.37 -7.17
N ARG A 78 -13.64 3.91 -7.32
CA ARG A 78 -12.96 4.06 -8.62
C ARG A 78 -12.08 2.85 -8.87
N ALA A 79 -12.10 2.34 -10.10
CA ALA A 79 -11.19 1.26 -10.48
C ALA A 79 -9.74 1.76 -10.48
N THR A 80 -8.85 0.98 -9.89
CA THR A 80 -7.39 1.18 -9.91
C THR A 80 -6.74 0.19 -10.88
N ARG A 81 -5.42 0.21 -11.03
CA ARG A 81 -4.73 -0.83 -11.80
C ARG A 81 -4.79 -2.17 -11.06
N LEU A 82 -4.71 -2.16 -9.74
CA LEU A 82 -4.66 -3.35 -8.89
C LEU A 82 -6.04 -3.98 -8.64
N VAL A 83 -7.07 -3.18 -8.36
CA VAL A 83 -8.41 -3.66 -7.97
C VAL A 83 -9.55 -2.89 -8.65
N ASN A 84 -10.67 -3.59 -8.86
CA ASN A 84 -11.91 -2.95 -9.31
C ASN A 84 -12.53 -2.11 -8.20
N GLY A 85 -13.19 -1.02 -8.56
CA GLY A 85 -13.88 -0.16 -7.60
C GLY A 85 -15.08 -0.85 -6.94
N ALA A 86 -15.35 -0.48 -5.69
CA ALA A 86 -16.55 -0.87 -4.96
C ALA A 86 -17.81 -0.48 -5.72
N ARG A 87 -18.83 -1.33 -5.63
CA ARG A 87 -20.16 -1.05 -6.18
C ARG A 87 -21.12 -0.68 -5.05
N PRO A 88 -21.89 0.41 -5.18
CA PRO A 88 -22.91 0.77 -4.20
C PRO A 88 -23.87 -0.39 -3.91
N ARG A 89 -24.30 -0.50 -2.65
CA ARG A 89 -25.29 -1.48 -2.19
C ARG A 89 -26.47 -0.76 -1.55
N PRO A 90 -27.71 -1.19 -1.86
CA PRO A 90 -28.87 -0.66 -1.16
C PRO A 90 -28.78 -1.04 0.32
N CYS A 91 -28.91 -0.06 1.20
CA CYS A 91 -28.95 -0.25 2.64
C CYS A 91 -29.79 0.85 3.27
N ARG A 92 -30.30 0.58 4.47
CA ARG A 92 -31.00 1.57 5.28
C ARG A 92 -30.03 2.32 6.19
N ASN A 93 -29.07 1.60 6.77
CA ASN A 93 -28.03 2.17 7.61
C ASN A 93 -26.67 2.02 6.91
N LEU A 94 -25.89 3.10 6.83
CA LEU A 94 -24.57 3.11 6.20
C LEU A 94 -23.51 3.60 7.19
N PHE A 95 -22.51 2.76 7.45
CA PHE A 95 -21.29 3.11 8.17
C PHE A 95 -20.15 3.21 7.15
N ILE A 96 -19.69 4.42 6.90
CA ILE A 96 -18.71 4.74 5.85
C ILE A 96 -17.51 5.50 6.43
N GLU A 97 -16.33 5.25 5.87
CA GLU A 97 -15.12 5.98 6.22
C GLU A 97 -15.20 7.47 5.83
N GLY A 98 -14.31 8.29 6.42
CA GLY A 98 -14.25 9.74 6.21
C GLY A 98 -12.86 10.27 5.86
N THR A 99 -11.94 9.42 5.39
CA THR A 99 -10.50 9.76 5.26
C THR A 99 -10.25 10.99 4.39
N TYR A 100 -11.05 11.15 3.33
CA TYR A 100 -10.96 12.26 2.37
C TYR A 100 -12.22 13.14 2.34
N ALA A 101 -13.02 13.14 3.41
CA ALA A 101 -14.22 13.98 3.47
C ALA A 101 -13.88 15.46 3.21
N GLY A 102 -14.63 16.08 2.29
CA GLY A 102 -14.44 17.50 1.93
C GLY A 102 -13.25 17.77 1.00
N ARG A 103 -12.66 16.76 0.36
CA ARG A 103 -11.59 16.93 -0.63
C ARG A 103 -12.00 16.39 -1.99
N ASP A 104 -11.75 17.17 -3.02
CA ASP A 104 -11.85 16.70 -4.39
C ASP A 104 -10.54 16.06 -4.84
N HIS A 105 -10.66 14.90 -5.50
CA HIS A 105 -9.53 14.26 -6.15
C HIS A 105 -9.52 14.58 -7.64
N PRO A 106 -8.35 14.90 -8.22
CA PRO A 106 -8.22 15.04 -9.66
C PRO A 106 -8.60 13.75 -10.39
N ASP A 107 -8.73 13.84 -11.71
CA ASP A 107 -8.90 12.66 -12.53
C ASP A 107 -7.70 11.72 -12.37
N ARG A 108 -7.98 10.42 -12.34
CA ARG A 108 -6.96 9.40 -12.09
C ARG A 108 -5.99 9.29 -13.26
N SER A 109 -6.49 9.37 -14.49
CA SER A 109 -5.66 9.24 -15.69
C SER A 109 -4.72 10.44 -15.81
N ASP A 110 -5.21 11.65 -15.55
CA ASP A 110 -4.37 12.85 -15.54
C ASP A 110 -3.28 12.78 -14.46
N LEU A 111 -3.64 12.33 -13.26
CA LEU A 111 -2.69 12.17 -12.15
C LEU A 111 -1.62 11.10 -12.44
N GLU A 112 -1.98 10.01 -13.11
CA GLU A 112 -1.01 8.97 -13.51
C GLU A 112 -0.03 9.48 -14.57
N LEU A 113 -0.49 10.26 -15.54
CA LEU A 113 0.37 10.89 -16.54
C LEU A 113 1.32 11.91 -15.88
N GLU A 114 0.78 12.80 -15.04
CA GLU A 114 1.60 13.78 -14.31
C GLU A 114 2.64 13.10 -13.41
N PHE A 115 2.26 11.99 -12.76
CA PHE A 115 3.17 11.21 -11.93
C PHE A 115 4.35 10.66 -12.74
N LEU A 116 4.09 10.08 -13.91
CA LEU A 116 5.14 9.55 -14.79
C LEU A 116 6.01 10.67 -15.38
N ASP A 117 5.41 11.77 -15.85
CA ASP A 117 6.12 12.92 -16.39
C ASP A 117 7.07 13.53 -15.35
N ARG A 118 6.63 13.64 -14.10
CA ARG A 118 7.48 14.14 -13.00
C ARG A 118 8.63 13.20 -12.67
N ILE A 119 8.44 11.88 -12.79
CA ILE A 119 9.53 10.90 -12.62
C ILE A 119 10.57 11.11 -13.74
N ASP A 120 10.08 11.19 -14.97
CA ASP A 120 10.86 11.46 -16.17
C ASP A 120 11.73 12.72 -16.03
N ASP A 121 11.16 13.81 -15.55
CA ASP A 121 11.86 15.08 -15.36
C ASP A 121 12.98 15.00 -14.32
N VAL A 122 12.76 14.26 -13.22
CA VAL A 122 13.78 14.04 -12.18
C VAL A 122 14.95 13.21 -12.73
N ILE A 123 14.65 12.18 -13.52
CA ILE A 123 15.67 11.30 -14.10
C ILE A 123 16.44 12.02 -15.21
N LYS A 124 15.77 12.79 -16.09
CA LYS A 124 16.40 13.56 -17.17
C LYS A 124 17.42 14.58 -16.68
N ARG A 125 17.24 15.14 -15.47
CA ARG A 125 18.23 16.03 -14.82
C ARG A 125 19.30 15.28 -14.01
N GLY A 126 19.37 13.95 -14.12
CA GLY A 126 20.36 13.09 -13.47
C GLY A 126 20.09 12.79 -11.99
N GLY A 127 18.85 12.96 -11.54
CA GLY A 127 18.40 12.60 -10.20
C GLY A 127 17.73 11.23 -10.14
N GLN A 128 17.43 10.79 -8.92
CA GLN A 128 16.71 9.54 -8.63
C GLN A 128 15.42 9.85 -7.87
N VAL A 129 14.40 9.00 -8.04
CA VAL A 129 13.12 9.14 -7.36
C VAL A 129 12.98 8.10 -6.25
N ILE A 130 12.71 8.56 -5.03
CA ILE A 130 12.30 7.69 -3.91
C ILE A 130 10.78 7.72 -3.80
N LEU A 131 10.16 6.54 -3.81
CA LEU A 131 8.72 6.33 -3.66
C LEU A 131 8.44 5.55 -2.37
N PRO A 132 8.28 6.25 -1.23
CA PRO A 132 7.80 5.63 -0.01
C PRO A 132 6.38 5.11 -0.22
N ALA A 133 6.16 3.83 0.07
CA ALA A 133 4.87 3.19 -0.10
C ALA A 133 4.57 2.17 1.01
N PHE A 134 3.28 1.96 1.28
CA PHE A 134 2.83 0.85 2.10
C PHE A 134 3.06 -0.47 1.37
N ALA A 135 3.54 -1.47 2.11
CA ALA A 135 3.80 -2.81 1.58
C ALA A 135 2.56 -3.44 0.90
N VAL A 136 1.36 -3.06 1.34
CA VAL A 136 0.08 -3.61 0.91
C VAL A 136 -0.71 -2.56 0.13
N GLY A 137 -1.07 -2.89 -1.11
CA GLY A 137 -1.86 -2.05 -1.98
C GLY A 137 -1.02 -1.04 -2.74
N ARG A 138 -0.53 0.01 -2.06
CA ARG A 138 0.12 1.16 -2.73
C ARG A 138 1.38 0.77 -3.48
N THR A 139 2.24 -0.09 -2.93
CA THR A 139 3.43 -0.57 -3.64
C THR A 139 3.05 -1.26 -4.95
N GLN A 140 2.06 -2.15 -4.95
CA GLN A 140 1.69 -2.91 -6.15
C GLN A 140 1.00 -2.02 -7.19
N GLU A 141 0.21 -1.04 -6.75
CA GLU A 141 -0.36 -0.02 -7.63
C GLU A 141 0.74 0.80 -8.31
N ILE A 142 1.78 1.22 -7.58
CA ILE A 142 2.93 1.94 -8.15
C ILE A 142 3.69 1.07 -9.15
N VAL A 143 3.97 -0.18 -8.81
CA VAL A 143 4.66 -1.12 -9.72
C VAL A 143 3.87 -1.27 -11.03
N LEU A 144 2.54 -1.34 -10.96
CA LEU A 144 1.66 -1.37 -12.15
C LEU A 144 1.61 -0.04 -12.93
N MET A 145 1.80 1.10 -12.29
CA MET A 145 1.88 2.40 -12.96
C MET A 145 3.23 2.60 -13.66
N LEU A 146 4.30 2.06 -13.07
CA LEU A 146 5.66 2.10 -13.61
C LEU A 146 5.92 1.02 -14.67
N GLU A 147 4.94 0.14 -14.93
CA GLU A 147 5.03 -0.82 -16.02
C GLU A 147 5.29 -0.07 -17.33
N ASP A 148 6.36 -0.47 -18.03
CA ASP A 148 6.80 0.11 -19.30
C ASP A 148 7.23 1.59 -19.26
N CYS A 149 7.54 2.15 -18.07
CA CYS A 149 8.09 3.52 -17.98
C CYS A 149 9.52 3.66 -18.54
N GLY A 150 10.19 2.55 -18.85
CA GLY A 150 11.53 2.54 -19.44
C GLY A 150 12.69 2.79 -18.47
N HIS A 151 12.40 2.95 -17.17
CA HIS A 151 13.37 3.25 -16.13
C HIS A 151 13.78 2.02 -15.30
N GLU A 152 14.97 2.06 -14.72
CA GLU A 152 15.45 1.01 -13.81
C GLU A 152 14.79 1.14 -12.42
N VAL A 153 13.70 0.39 -12.23
CA VAL A 153 12.93 0.38 -10.98
C VAL A 153 13.43 -0.68 -10.00
N TRP A 154 13.76 -0.26 -8.78
CA TRP A 154 14.11 -1.14 -7.67
C TRP A 154 13.00 -1.15 -6.61
N LEU A 155 12.72 -2.34 -6.05
CA LEU A 155 11.73 -2.53 -5.00
C LEU A 155 12.38 -3.13 -3.75
N ASP A 156 12.30 -2.39 -2.63
CA ASP A 156 12.78 -2.81 -1.31
C ASP A 156 11.66 -2.87 -0.28
N GLY A 157 11.85 -3.69 0.75
CA GLY A 157 10.89 -3.92 1.82
C GLY A 157 9.88 -5.02 1.51
N MET A 158 8.79 -5.02 2.29
CA MET A 158 7.82 -6.13 2.30
C MET A 158 6.94 -6.23 1.05
N GLY A 159 6.94 -5.20 0.19
CA GLY A 159 6.11 -5.16 -1.03
C GLY A 159 6.21 -6.44 -1.86
N LYS A 160 7.42 -7.02 -1.96
CA LYS A 160 7.68 -8.30 -2.62
C LYS A 160 6.81 -9.45 -2.10
N ARG A 161 6.79 -9.66 -0.79
CA ARG A 161 6.06 -10.78 -0.16
C ARG A 161 4.56 -10.63 -0.38
N VAL A 162 4.09 -9.38 -0.35
CA VAL A 162 2.70 -9.05 -0.62
C VAL A 162 2.34 -9.26 -2.09
N SER A 163 3.20 -8.83 -3.03
CA SER A 163 2.99 -9.10 -4.47
C SER A 163 2.79 -10.60 -4.72
N GLN A 164 3.64 -11.46 -4.12
CA GLN A 164 3.47 -12.91 -4.25
C GLN A 164 2.14 -13.39 -3.67
N THR A 165 1.74 -12.89 -2.50
CA THR A 165 0.44 -13.24 -1.89
C THR A 165 -0.72 -12.85 -2.82
N TYR A 166 -0.70 -11.65 -3.40
CA TYR A 166 -1.71 -11.23 -4.37
C TYR A 166 -1.72 -12.09 -5.63
N LEU A 167 -0.54 -12.49 -6.13
CA LEU A 167 -0.46 -13.39 -7.27
C LEU A 167 -0.99 -14.78 -6.95
N ASP A 168 -0.89 -15.26 -5.72
CA ASP A 168 -1.47 -16.54 -5.30
C ASP A 168 -3.00 -16.48 -5.23
N TRP A 169 -3.55 -15.34 -4.78
CA TRP A 169 -4.99 -15.04 -4.66
C TRP A 169 -5.51 -14.15 -5.78
N GLY A 170 -5.18 -14.52 -7.02
CA GLY A 170 -5.36 -13.67 -8.19
C GLY A 170 -6.82 -13.29 -8.52
N GLU A 171 -7.82 -14.00 -7.98
CA GLU A 171 -9.24 -13.68 -8.15
C GLU A 171 -9.66 -12.36 -7.50
N PHE A 172 -8.87 -11.83 -6.55
CA PHE A 172 -9.10 -10.54 -5.92
C PHE A 172 -8.44 -9.37 -6.67
N LEU A 173 -7.64 -9.67 -7.69
CA LEU A 173 -7.00 -8.67 -8.53
C LEU A 173 -7.89 -8.32 -9.73
N ARG A 174 -7.73 -7.08 -10.22
CA ARG A 174 -8.31 -6.68 -11.50
C ARG A 174 -7.69 -7.49 -12.65
N SER A 175 -6.37 -7.69 -12.63
CA SER A 175 -5.63 -8.49 -13.61
C SER A 175 -4.41 -9.13 -12.96
N ARG A 176 -4.47 -10.45 -12.74
CA ARG A 176 -3.32 -11.24 -12.28
C ARG A 176 -2.15 -11.19 -13.27
N GLY A 177 -2.45 -11.13 -14.57
CA GLY A 177 -1.46 -11.09 -15.64
C GLY A 177 -0.67 -9.79 -15.64
N SER A 178 -1.35 -8.65 -15.50
CA SER A 178 -0.71 -7.33 -15.45
C SER A 178 0.19 -7.19 -14.22
N LEU A 179 -0.27 -7.61 -13.03
CA LEU A 179 0.58 -7.58 -11.85
C LEU A 179 1.82 -8.46 -12.04
N ARG A 180 1.67 -9.66 -12.63
CA ARG A 180 2.81 -10.56 -12.89
C ARG A 180 3.82 -9.94 -13.87
N ALA A 181 3.35 -9.27 -14.91
CA ALA A 181 4.21 -8.62 -15.89
C ALA A 181 5.00 -7.47 -15.26
N ALA A 182 4.31 -6.52 -14.61
CA ALA A 182 4.92 -5.40 -13.93
C ALA A 182 5.90 -5.84 -12.81
N ASP A 183 5.51 -6.81 -11.98
CA ASP A 183 6.35 -7.36 -10.91
C ASP A 183 7.60 -8.09 -11.46
N GLY A 184 7.54 -8.59 -12.69
CA GLY A 184 8.68 -9.20 -13.38
C GLY A 184 9.72 -8.18 -13.87
N GLN A 185 9.34 -6.91 -14.03
CA GLN A 185 10.24 -5.85 -14.52
C GLN A 185 11.06 -5.20 -13.39
N VAL A 186 10.64 -5.33 -12.12
CA VAL A 186 11.33 -4.67 -11.00
C VAL A 186 12.53 -5.45 -10.48
N ARG A 187 13.57 -4.73 -10.04
CA ARG A 187 14.73 -5.30 -9.35
C ARG A 187 14.51 -5.36 -7.84
N TYR A 188 14.37 -6.57 -7.33
CA TYR A 188 14.20 -6.78 -5.89
C TYR A 188 15.49 -6.61 -5.09
N VAL A 189 15.42 -5.78 -4.04
CA VAL A 189 16.45 -5.68 -3.00
C VAL A 189 16.26 -6.82 -1.99
N LYS A 190 17.29 -7.67 -1.85
CA LYS A 190 17.30 -8.83 -0.94
C LYS A 190 18.42 -8.78 0.10
N SER A 191 19.34 -7.81 -0.02
CA SER A 191 20.49 -7.67 0.88
C SER A 191 20.97 -6.21 0.95
N ASN A 192 21.80 -5.88 1.94
CA ASN A 192 22.37 -4.55 2.08
C ASN A 192 23.24 -4.15 0.87
N GLY A 193 24.05 -5.07 0.33
CA GLY A 193 24.81 -4.78 -0.90
C GLY A 193 23.95 -4.57 -2.15
N GLN A 194 22.72 -5.11 -2.19
CA GLN A 194 21.75 -4.74 -3.23
C GLN A 194 21.14 -3.36 -2.97
N ARG A 195 20.95 -2.98 -1.71
CA ARG A 195 20.49 -1.64 -1.34
C ARG A 195 21.51 -0.57 -1.72
N GLU A 196 22.79 -0.82 -1.50
CA GLU A 196 23.90 0.06 -1.93
C GLU A 196 23.89 0.24 -3.46
N ARG A 197 23.77 -0.86 -4.22
CA ARG A 197 23.62 -0.77 -5.69
C ARG A 197 22.39 0.00 -6.13
N ALA A 198 21.27 -0.14 -5.43
CA ALA A 198 20.08 0.66 -5.71
C ALA A 198 20.33 2.15 -5.47
N VAL A 199 21.04 2.51 -4.39
CA VAL A 199 21.47 3.89 -4.12
C VAL A 199 22.34 4.44 -5.26
N GLU A 200 23.24 3.62 -5.81
CA GLU A 200 24.17 4.07 -6.86
C GLU A 200 23.55 4.16 -8.26
N GLY A 201 22.60 3.27 -8.60
CA GLY A 201 22.22 3.06 -10.01
C GLY A 201 20.74 2.89 -10.30
N ALA A 202 19.84 2.95 -9.31
CA ALA A 202 18.41 2.91 -9.61
C ALA A 202 17.93 4.27 -10.14
N ASP A 203 17.03 4.28 -11.12
CA ASP A 203 16.32 5.50 -11.50
C ASP A 203 15.18 5.79 -10.52
N VAL A 204 14.47 4.72 -10.12
CA VAL A 204 13.31 4.78 -9.22
C VAL A 204 13.44 3.72 -8.14
N ILE A 205 13.22 4.12 -6.88
CA ILE A 205 13.28 3.25 -5.71
C ILE A 205 11.93 3.25 -5.01
N VAL A 206 11.17 2.16 -5.16
CA VAL A 206 9.94 1.92 -4.40
C VAL A 206 10.31 1.21 -3.09
N THR A 207 9.92 1.78 -1.96
CA THR A 207 10.39 1.28 -0.65
C THR A 207 9.39 1.51 0.48
N THR A 208 9.46 0.69 1.51
CA THR A 208 8.68 0.86 2.75
C THR A 208 9.47 1.68 3.80
N SER A 209 8.83 2.45 4.69
CA SER A 209 7.39 2.58 4.90
C SER A 209 6.79 3.85 4.26
N GLY A 210 5.51 3.78 3.88
CA GLY A 210 4.82 4.85 3.15
C GLY A 210 4.58 6.16 3.91
N MET A 211 4.83 6.17 5.22
CA MET A 211 4.75 7.36 6.08
C MET A 211 6.10 7.80 6.67
N LEU A 212 7.20 7.18 6.23
CA LEU A 212 8.56 7.53 6.65
C LEU A 212 8.88 7.31 8.14
N GLU A 213 8.10 6.48 8.81
CA GLU A 213 8.27 6.20 10.24
C GLU A 213 9.34 5.13 10.52
N GLY A 214 9.74 4.35 9.51
CA GLY A 214 10.69 3.27 9.70
C GLY A 214 10.88 2.37 8.49
N GLY A 215 11.83 1.43 8.61
CA GLY A 215 12.16 0.47 7.56
C GLY A 215 13.22 0.97 6.55
N PRO A 216 13.34 0.30 5.39
CA PRO A 216 14.43 0.54 4.44
C PRO A 216 14.45 1.95 3.84
N VAL A 217 13.33 2.67 3.83
CA VAL A 217 13.25 4.07 3.35
C VAL A 217 14.27 4.98 4.05
N GLY A 218 14.54 4.77 5.34
CA GLY A 218 15.51 5.58 6.08
C GLY A 218 16.92 5.54 5.48
N THR A 219 17.35 4.37 4.95
CA THR A 219 18.65 4.25 4.28
C THR A 219 18.71 5.08 3.01
N TYR A 220 17.65 5.05 2.20
CA TYR A 220 17.58 5.86 0.98
C TYR A 220 17.50 7.35 1.29
N LEU A 221 16.75 7.75 2.31
CA LEU A 221 16.68 9.16 2.74
C LEU A 221 18.05 9.67 3.22
N ARG A 222 18.82 8.87 3.96
CA ARG A 222 20.18 9.25 4.39
C ARG A 222 21.13 9.42 3.22
N SER A 223 21.10 8.51 2.25
CA SER A 223 22.04 8.52 1.13
C SER A 223 21.67 9.49 0.01
N LEU A 224 20.38 9.67 -0.26
CA LEU A 224 19.88 10.36 -1.46
C LEU A 224 19.00 11.58 -1.14
N GLY A 225 18.46 11.69 0.07
CA GLY A 225 17.42 12.67 0.41
C GLY A 225 17.91 14.13 0.49
N ARG A 226 19.22 14.35 0.63
CA ARG A 226 19.83 15.70 0.65
C ARG A 226 20.30 16.19 -0.72
N GLU A 227 20.28 15.32 -1.72
CA GLU A 227 20.73 15.66 -3.07
C GLU A 227 19.62 16.44 -3.81
N PRO A 228 19.84 17.70 -4.20
CA PRO A 228 18.78 18.58 -4.73
C PRO A 228 18.24 18.13 -6.09
N LYS A 229 18.97 17.28 -6.80
CA LYS A 229 18.53 16.67 -8.06
C LYS A 229 17.51 15.55 -7.85
N ASN A 230 17.57 14.86 -6.71
CA ASN A 230 16.68 13.76 -6.38
C ASN A 230 15.30 14.26 -5.94
N ALA A 231 14.33 13.36 -5.86
CA ALA A 231 13.01 13.70 -5.36
C ALA A 231 12.38 12.56 -4.55
N ILE A 232 11.51 12.95 -3.62
CA ILE A 232 10.76 12.02 -2.77
C ILE A 232 9.28 12.26 -3.06
N PHE A 233 8.59 11.22 -3.53
CA PHE A 233 7.20 11.31 -3.98
C PHE A 233 6.30 10.58 -2.98
N LEU A 234 5.52 11.34 -2.20
CA LEU A 234 4.55 10.79 -1.26
C LEU A 234 3.26 10.46 -2.01
N THR A 235 2.91 9.17 -2.07
CA THR A 235 1.83 8.65 -2.94
C THR A 235 0.60 8.16 -2.17
N GLY A 236 0.61 8.27 -0.85
CA GLY A 236 -0.48 7.88 0.04
C GLY A 236 -0.77 8.94 1.09
N TYR A 237 -1.90 8.77 1.80
CA TYR A 237 -2.25 9.62 2.93
C TYR A 237 -1.14 9.61 3.98
N GLN A 238 -0.89 10.75 4.60
CA GLN A 238 0.09 10.91 5.68
C GLN A 238 -0.63 11.34 6.95
N VAL A 239 -0.60 10.48 7.96
CA VAL A 239 -1.30 10.71 9.23
C VAL A 239 -0.59 11.83 10.01
N GLU A 240 -1.35 12.65 10.71
CA GLU A 240 -0.80 13.68 11.60
C GLU A 240 0.18 13.06 12.61
N GLY A 241 1.31 13.75 12.84
CA GLY A 241 2.37 13.26 13.72
C GLY A 241 3.45 12.39 13.05
N THR A 242 3.19 11.87 11.84
CA THR A 242 4.20 11.09 11.09
C THR A 242 5.25 11.96 10.40
N ASN A 243 6.43 11.41 10.15
CA ASN A 243 7.49 12.02 9.35
C ASN A 243 7.02 12.40 7.95
N GLY A 244 6.21 11.57 7.30
CA GLY A 244 5.66 11.88 5.99
C GLY A 244 4.72 13.09 6.01
N ARG A 245 3.97 13.31 7.09
CA ARG A 245 3.20 14.56 7.27
C ARG A 245 4.12 15.76 7.48
N ARG A 246 5.12 15.62 8.36
CA ARG A 246 6.13 16.66 8.63
C ARG A 246 6.91 17.07 7.37
N MET A 247 7.19 16.12 6.49
CA MET A 247 7.83 16.39 5.20
C MET A 247 6.95 17.29 4.31
N MET A 248 5.64 17.08 4.30
CA MET A 248 4.73 17.90 3.49
C MET A 248 4.58 19.30 4.06
N ASP A 249 4.43 19.42 5.37
CA ASP A 249 4.09 20.67 6.03
C ASP A 249 5.33 21.54 6.29
N GLU A 250 6.44 20.91 6.69
CA GLU A 250 7.66 21.59 7.18
C GLU A 250 8.89 21.34 6.30
N ARG A 251 8.80 20.44 5.31
CA ARG A 251 9.95 19.97 4.49
C ARG A 251 11.06 19.34 5.33
N MET A 252 10.69 18.68 6.44
CA MET A 252 11.60 18.01 7.36
C MET A 252 11.21 16.56 7.59
N VAL A 253 12.21 15.71 7.82
CA VAL A 253 12.06 14.32 8.29
C VAL A 253 13.07 14.09 9.39
N GLU A 254 12.62 13.53 10.50
CA GLU A 254 13.48 13.13 11.60
C GLU A 254 13.89 11.67 11.39
N LEU A 255 15.20 11.44 11.35
CA LEU A 255 15.76 10.10 11.22
C LEU A 255 16.54 9.80 12.49
N ASP A 256 16.26 8.65 13.09
CA ASP A 256 17.03 8.06 14.18
C ASP A 256 16.88 8.74 15.58
N GLY A 257 15.87 9.60 15.78
CA GLY A 257 15.58 10.28 17.05
C GLY A 257 16.52 11.46 17.32
#